data_AF-A0A1J5HVN2-F1
#
_entry.id   AF-A0A1J5HVN2-F1
#
_cell.length_a   1.000
_cell.length_b   1.000
_cell.length_c   1.000
_cell.angle_alpha   90.00
_cell.angle_beta   90.00
_cell.angle_gamma   90.00
#
_symmetry.space_group_name_H-M   'P 1'
#
loop_
_entity.id
_entity.type
_entity.pdbx_description
1 polymer ?
#
loop_
_entity_poly.entity_id
_entity_poly.type
_entity_poly.pdbx_seq_one_letter_code
_entity_poly.pdbx_strand_id
1 'polypeptide(L)'
;MQTFLKYAAEPETDRILQIFRRVLQIEARIGSGLALGGAPGHPVVQVFGGHMPYRIALILLIFAGWAGFTTPAVAQGWGMVDTEGAGGAGAYVCAEPGAAGDSAPCFRVTCENDAALHYEIALFSDASPSLADQIAVELRVDGRASGLLLFQTGAQTEGMASLSAPFDPRLHGALIEQLRKGNRAGLVIQNPAGAIVVPLSLRGSSKSLGAVMEACPLPEVPLDDPAAMVLDEIVRACGQLEGSVAMEPGFERHEDLDGDGRDDVVIDYAAAVCSEMASLYCGSGGCTVGFFLARGEGFSKIFDGVIRGYTAQPGGLLALDLHGTACGLYGFEACRKVFRIADDSFALVEEIAGIAAQAAQAADRAAARAEAEPKAESARSGAGEEDLSPAQARSTENRQDDERPSSDTPEPAPEPALEGAGEEGSVVLPAEGEGAPGDLAPERPALVMPTAPFGG
;
A
#
# COMPACT_ATOMS: atom_id res chain seq x y z
N MET A 1 -16.35 24.51 25.16
CA MET A 1 -17.74 24.26 24.71
C MET A 1 -17.99 24.65 23.23
N GLN A 2 -16.95 24.85 22.41
CA GLN A 2 -17.08 25.00 20.94
C GLN A 2 -16.33 23.92 20.14
N THR A 3 -15.63 23.00 20.81
CA THR A 3 -14.94 21.87 20.14
C THR A 3 -15.80 20.61 20.01
N PHE A 4 -17.02 20.60 20.57
CA PHE A 4 -17.92 19.44 20.56
C PHE A 4 -18.93 19.40 19.40
N LEU A 5 -18.93 20.40 18.50
CA LEU A 5 -19.92 20.50 17.41
C LEU A 5 -19.37 20.14 16.02
N LYS A 6 -18.14 19.63 15.91
CA LYS A 6 -17.52 19.31 14.60
C LYS A 6 -17.59 17.82 14.20
N TYR A 7 -18.09 16.94 15.06
CA TYR A 7 -18.16 15.48 14.83
C TYR A 7 -19.57 14.95 14.46
N ALA A 8 -20.52 15.82 14.10
CA ALA A 8 -21.92 15.42 13.86
C ALA A 8 -22.32 15.41 12.37
N ALA A 9 -21.41 15.10 11.45
CA ALA A 9 -21.70 15.13 10.00
C ALA A 9 -21.09 13.96 9.21
N GLU A 10 -21.04 12.75 9.78
CA GLU A 10 -20.75 11.53 9.03
C GLU A 10 -22.01 10.68 8.81
N PRO A 11 -22.32 10.27 7.56
CA PRO A 11 -23.57 9.58 7.20
C PRO A 11 -23.68 8.13 7.71
N GLU A 12 -22.65 7.61 8.39
CA GLU A 12 -22.63 6.22 8.86
C GLU A 12 -23.31 6.04 10.23
N THR A 13 -23.30 7.07 11.08
CA THR A 13 -23.96 7.06 12.39
C THR A 13 -25.48 6.93 12.31
N ASP A 14 -26.08 7.43 11.21
CA ASP A 14 -27.52 7.44 11.01
C ASP A 14 -28.08 6.04 10.66
N ARG A 15 -27.25 5.15 10.08
CA ARG A 15 -27.62 3.75 9.82
C ARG A 15 -27.71 2.93 11.11
N ILE A 16 -26.78 3.13 12.03
CA ILE A 16 -26.75 2.39 13.31
C ILE A 16 -27.94 2.82 14.19
N LEU A 17 -28.26 4.13 14.23
CA LEU A 17 -29.43 4.63 14.95
C LEU A 17 -30.77 4.19 14.32
N GLN A 18 -30.84 4.03 12.99
CA GLN A 18 -32.03 3.45 12.34
C GLN A 18 -32.23 1.97 12.68
N ILE A 19 -31.15 1.19 12.77
CA ILE A 19 -31.23 -0.23 13.16
C ILE A 19 -31.71 -0.35 14.61
N PHE A 20 -31.18 0.46 15.54
CA PHE A 20 -31.64 0.49 16.93
C PHE A 20 -33.11 0.93 17.07
N ARG A 21 -33.56 1.91 16.29
CA ARG A 21 -34.99 2.30 16.27
C ARG A 21 -35.90 1.18 15.77
N ARG A 22 -35.47 0.40 14.77
CA ARG A 22 -36.27 -0.73 14.27
C ARG A 22 -36.37 -1.87 15.28
N VAL A 23 -35.29 -2.17 16.00
CA VAL A 23 -35.30 -3.20 17.05
C VAL A 23 -36.23 -2.80 18.20
N LEU A 24 -36.18 -1.54 18.66
CA LEU A 24 -37.06 -1.06 19.73
C LEU A 24 -38.55 -0.98 19.31
N GLN A 25 -38.85 -0.75 18.03
CA GLN A 25 -40.23 -0.80 17.52
C GLN A 25 -40.81 -2.22 17.43
N ILE A 26 -39.97 -3.25 17.30
CA ILE A 26 -40.41 -4.65 17.27
C ILE A 26 -40.82 -5.11 18.68
N GLU A 27 -40.09 -4.73 19.73
CA GLU A 27 -40.47 -5.07 21.10
C GLU A 27 -41.76 -4.37 21.56
N ALA A 28 -41.98 -3.12 21.15
CA ALA A 28 -43.22 -2.39 21.47
C ALA A 28 -44.49 -3.01 20.85
N ARG A 29 -44.35 -3.76 19.73
CA ARG A 29 -45.47 -4.44 19.06
C ARG A 29 -45.84 -5.78 19.67
N ILE A 30 -44.93 -6.44 20.38
CA ILE A 30 -45.19 -7.73 21.03
C ILE A 30 -45.86 -7.54 22.41
N GLY A 31 -45.70 -6.37 23.04
CA GLY A 31 -46.30 -6.06 24.35
C GLY A 31 -47.74 -5.50 24.34
N SER A 32 -48.32 -5.15 23.20
CA SER A 32 -49.59 -4.38 23.15
C SER A 32 -50.83 -5.18 22.71
N GLY A 33 -50.73 -6.51 22.65
CA GLY A 33 -51.80 -7.38 22.16
C GLY A 33 -52.65 -8.05 23.24
N LEU A 34 -53.22 -7.31 24.21
CA LEU A 34 -54.34 -7.80 25.05
C LEU A 34 -54.96 -6.65 25.86
N ALA A 35 -55.87 -5.91 25.23
CA ALA A 35 -56.85 -5.07 25.93
C ALA A 35 -58.24 -5.37 25.36
N LEU A 36 -58.91 -6.35 25.96
CA LEU A 36 -60.34 -6.58 25.78
C LEU A 36 -61.10 -5.51 26.59
N GLY A 37 -61.97 -4.77 25.91
CA GLY A 37 -62.86 -3.78 26.52
C GLY A 37 -63.86 -4.42 27.47
N GLY A 38 -63.91 -3.93 28.71
CA GLY A 38 -64.94 -4.25 29.69
C GLY A 38 -65.93 -3.11 29.84
N ALA A 39 -67.22 -3.40 29.64
CA ALA A 39 -68.33 -2.58 30.12
C ALA A 39 -68.73 -3.07 31.54
N PRO A 40 -69.21 -2.18 32.44
CA PRO A 40 -69.37 -2.51 33.85
C PRO A 40 -70.76 -3.07 34.18
N GLY A 41 -70.80 -4.11 35.02
CA GLY A 41 -71.99 -4.50 35.76
C GLY A 41 -72.12 -6.00 35.98
N HIS A 42 -71.71 -6.47 37.17
CA HIS A 42 -72.34 -7.51 38.01
C HIS A 42 -71.30 -8.13 38.97
N PRO A 43 -71.65 -8.42 40.24
CA PRO A 43 -70.71 -8.98 41.22
C PRO A 43 -70.85 -10.51 41.29
N VAL A 44 -69.75 -11.28 41.20
CA VAL A 44 -69.77 -12.71 41.56
C VAL A 44 -68.45 -13.16 42.19
N VAL A 45 -68.50 -13.31 43.52
CA VAL A 45 -68.11 -14.46 44.37
C VAL A 45 -66.77 -15.18 44.12
N GLN A 46 -65.93 -15.16 45.18
CA GLN A 46 -64.81 -16.09 45.44
C GLN A 46 -65.24 -17.56 45.47
N VAL A 47 -64.42 -18.45 44.91
CA VAL A 47 -64.30 -19.84 45.39
C VAL A 47 -62.82 -20.25 45.40
N PHE A 48 -62.38 -20.71 46.58
CA PHE A 48 -61.09 -21.35 46.85
C PHE A 48 -61.04 -22.79 46.31
N GLY A 49 -59.83 -23.24 45.98
CA GLY A 49 -59.40 -24.62 46.24
C GLY A 49 -59.07 -25.47 45.00
N GLY A 50 -57.91 -26.13 45.04
CA GLY A 50 -57.65 -27.27 44.15
C GLY A 50 -56.18 -27.56 43.90
N HIS A 51 -55.64 -28.49 44.69
CA HIS A 51 -54.40 -29.25 44.50
C HIS A 51 -53.84 -29.35 43.07
N MET A 52 -52.55 -29.00 42.89
CA MET A 52 -51.78 -29.35 41.69
C MET A 52 -50.82 -30.51 42.01
N PRO A 53 -50.93 -31.68 41.34
CA PRO A 53 -50.13 -32.86 41.65
C PRO A 53 -48.83 -32.94 40.83
N TYR A 54 -47.71 -33.10 41.52
CA TYR A 54 -46.61 -34.07 41.32
C TYR A 54 -46.47 -34.83 39.97
N ARG A 55 -46.58 -34.17 38.81
CA ARG A 55 -46.26 -34.79 37.50
C ARG A 55 -45.32 -34.00 36.60
N ILE A 56 -44.92 -32.80 36.98
CA ILE A 56 -43.94 -31.99 36.21
C ILE A 56 -42.49 -32.15 36.72
N ALA A 57 -42.31 -32.76 37.90
CA ALA A 57 -40.97 -32.96 38.50
C ALA A 57 -40.16 -34.14 37.93
N LEU A 58 -40.74 -35.01 37.10
CA LEU A 58 -40.04 -36.20 36.56
C LEU A 58 -39.53 -36.04 35.13
N ILE A 59 -40.01 -35.04 34.37
CA ILE A 59 -39.54 -34.78 32.99
C ILE A 59 -38.29 -33.88 32.99
N LEU A 60 -38.06 -33.10 34.05
CA LEU A 60 -36.85 -32.26 34.19
C LEU A 60 -35.59 -33.02 34.63
N LEU A 61 -35.70 -34.29 35.05
CA LEU A 61 -34.53 -35.10 35.48
C LEU A 61 -33.98 -36.03 34.39
N ILE A 62 -34.65 -36.18 33.24
CA ILE A 62 -34.15 -37.02 32.14
C ILE A 62 -33.40 -36.21 31.06
N PHE A 63 -33.61 -34.89 30.97
CA PHE A 63 -32.84 -34.02 30.07
C PHE A 63 -31.49 -33.54 30.63
N ALA A 64 -31.19 -33.79 31.91
CA ALA A 64 -29.93 -33.39 32.54
C ALA A 64 -28.76 -34.39 32.30
N GLY A 65 -29.02 -35.51 31.60
CA GLY A 65 -28.03 -36.59 31.42
C GLY A 65 -27.22 -36.56 30.11
N TRP A 66 -27.51 -35.64 29.18
CA TRP A 66 -26.89 -35.61 27.84
C TRP A 66 -26.41 -34.22 27.41
N ALA A 67 -26.13 -33.33 28.38
CA ALA A 67 -25.27 -32.17 28.13
C ALA A 67 -23.81 -32.56 28.39
N GLY A 68 -23.32 -33.57 27.67
CA GLY A 68 -21.89 -33.70 27.44
C GLY A 68 -21.50 -32.49 26.60
N PHE A 69 -21.12 -31.39 27.24
CA PHE A 69 -20.50 -30.25 26.57
C PHE A 69 -19.17 -30.73 26.00
N THR A 70 -19.23 -31.36 24.82
CA THR A 70 -18.13 -31.31 23.88
C THR A 70 -17.96 -29.85 23.55
N THR A 71 -17.09 -29.14 24.27
CA THR A 71 -16.61 -27.83 23.82
C THR A 71 -16.19 -28.03 22.37
N PRO A 72 -16.76 -27.30 21.41
CA PRO A 72 -16.37 -27.47 20.02
C PRO A 72 -14.85 -27.35 19.96
N ALA A 73 -14.19 -28.37 19.41
CA ALA A 73 -12.77 -28.30 19.14
C ALA A 73 -12.54 -27.00 18.37
N VAL A 74 -11.94 -26.02 19.03
CA VAL A 74 -11.78 -24.68 18.47
C VAL A 74 -10.89 -24.89 17.27
N ALA A 75 -11.48 -24.80 16.08
CA ALA A 75 -10.80 -25.14 14.85
C ALA A 75 -9.59 -24.23 14.72
N GLN A 76 -8.39 -24.83 14.70
CA GLN A 76 -7.11 -24.16 14.59
C GLN A 76 -7.06 -23.33 13.31
N GLY A 77 -7.34 -22.05 13.49
CA GLY A 77 -7.31 -21.05 12.45
C GLY A 77 -6.55 -19.85 12.98
N TRP A 78 -6.27 -18.95 12.05
CA TRP A 78 -5.65 -17.69 12.39
C TRP A 78 -6.55 -16.90 13.34
N GLY A 79 -5.97 -16.46 14.45
CA GLY A 79 -6.58 -15.54 15.39
C GLY A 79 -6.11 -14.11 15.15
N MET A 80 -6.89 -13.16 15.63
CA MET A 80 -6.51 -11.75 15.74
C MET A 80 -6.13 -11.45 17.18
N VAL A 81 -5.11 -10.62 17.37
CA VAL A 81 -4.82 -9.97 18.64
C VAL A 81 -5.33 -8.54 18.53
N ASP A 82 -6.48 -8.30 19.14
CA ASP A 82 -6.95 -6.94 19.36
C ASP A 82 -6.27 -6.42 20.62
N THR A 83 -5.33 -5.48 20.46
CA THR A 83 -4.80 -4.73 21.60
C THR A 83 -5.67 -3.49 21.81
N GLU A 84 -6.92 -3.71 22.21
CA GLU A 84 -7.83 -2.61 22.54
C GLU A 84 -7.15 -1.69 23.59
N GLY A 85 -6.77 -0.49 23.17
CA GLY A 85 -6.14 0.54 24.01
C GLY A 85 -4.61 0.68 23.94
N ALA A 86 -3.88 -0.24 23.29
CA ALA A 86 -2.40 -0.17 23.18
C ALA A 86 -1.89 0.13 21.76
N GLY A 87 -2.77 0.45 20.81
CA GLY A 87 -2.35 0.93 19.48
C GLY A 87 -1.61 -0.12 18.63
N GLY A 88 -1.94 -1.40 18.79
CA GLY A 88 -1.36 -2.51 18.01
C GLY A 88 -2.42 -3.45 17.41
N ALA A 89 -2.04 -4.11 16.32
CA ALA A 89 -2.83 -5.17 15.69
C ALA A 89 -1.92 -6.37 15.43
N GLY A 90 -2.47 -7.57 15.55
CA GLY A 90 -1.72 -8.79 15.29
C GLY A 90 -2.57 -9.91 14.73
N ALA A 91 -1.96 -10.78 13.94
CA ALA A 91 -2.55 -11.99 13.40
C ALA A 91 -1.61 -13.14 13.75
N TYR A 92 -2.17 -14.24 14.27
CA TYR A 92 -1.35 -15.34 14.77
C TYR A 92 -1.93 -16.71 14.44
N VAL A 93 -1.03 -17.70 14.39
CA VAL A 93 -1.37 -19.12 14.34
C VAL A 93 -0.40 -19.92 15.20
N CYS A 94 -0.93 -20.82 16.01
CA CYS A 94 -0.13 -21.73 16.82
C CYS A 94 -0.13 -23.13 16.22
N ALA A 95 0.99 -23.83 16.36
CA ALA A 95 1.07 -25.24 15.99
C ALA A 95 0.19 -26.10 16.91
N GLU A 96 -0.03 -27.36 16.53
CA GLU A 96 -0.67 -28.31 17.45
C GLU A 96 0.29 -28.63 18.59
N PRO A 97 -0.18 -28.66 19.85
CA PRO A 97 0.64 -29.17 20.94
C PRO A 97 1.02 -30.63 20.65
N GLY A 98 2.28 -30.97 20.89
CA GLY A 98 2.77 -32.33 20.71
C GLY A 98 2.12 -33.31 21.71
N ALA A 99 2.29 -34.61 21.47
CA ALA A 99 1.78 -35.66 22.37
C ALA A 99 2.32 -35.57 23.82
N ALA A 100 3.42 -34.84 24.02
CA ALA A 100 4.02 -34.59 25.34
C ALA A 100 3.31 -33.48 26.15
N GLY A 101 2.36 -32.75 25.55
CA GLY A 101 1.68 -31.64 26.23
C GLY A 101 2.46 -30.34 26.28
N ASP A 102 3.60 -30.27 25.58
CA ASP A 102 4.40 -29.05 25.45
C ASP A 102 3.60 -27.95 24.77
N SER A 103 3.75 -26.72 25.26
CA SER A 103 3.11 -25.55 24.66
C SER A 103 3.61 -25.33 23.23
N ALA A 104 2.68 -25.20 22.29
CA ALA A 104 3.01 -25.12 20.88
C ALA A 104 3.56 -23.73 20.51
N PRO A 105 4.58 -23.64 19.63
CA PRO A 105 5.06 -22.37 19.13
C PRO A 105 3.98 -21.65 18.32
N CYS A 106 3.91 -20.32 18.46
CA CYS A 106 2.98 -19.47 17.73
C CYS A 106 3.73 -18.52 16.79
N PHE A 107 3.33 -18.50 15.52
CA PHE A 107 3.79 -17.55 14.52
C PHE A 107 2.84 -16.35 14.48
N ARG A 108 3.38 -15.13 14.45
CA ARG A 108 2.60 -13.89 14.44
C ARG A 108 3.14 -12.92 13.40
N VAL A 109 2.23 -12.11 12.88
CA VAL A 109 2.49 -10.90 12.09
C VAL A 109 1.81 -9.78 12.84
N THR A 110 2.57 -8.81 13.37
CA THR A 110 2.05 -7.88 14.38
C THR A 110 2.74 -6.53 14.35
N CYS A 111 2.08 -5.52 14.92
CA CYS A 111 2.62 -4.21 15.29
C CYS A 111 2.16 -3.86 16.71
N GLU A 112 2.95 -3.04 17.42
CA GLU A 112 2.62 -2.57 18.78
C GLU A 112 2.92 -1.08 18.90
N ASN A 113 2.01 -0.30 19.51
CA ASN A 113 2.20 1.14 19.78
C ASN A 113 2.68 1.94 18.54
N ASP A 114 2.01 1.77 17.39
CA ASP A 114 2.39 2.38 16.10
C ASP A 114 3.77 1.94 15.56
N ALA A 115 4.42 0.96 16.16
CA ALA A 115 5.65 0.38 15.61
C ALA A 115 5.36 -0.32 14.28
N ALA A 116 6.37 -0.34 13.41
CA ALA A 116 6.28 -1.01 12.13
C ALA A 116 5.92 -2.50 12.28
N LEU A 117 5.20 -2.99 11.27
CA LEU A 117 4.86 -4.39 11.12
C LEU A 117 6.13 -5.26 11.19
N HIS A 118 6.06 -6.36 11.92
CA HIS A 118 7.14 -7.34 12.02
C HIS A 118 6.59 -8.76 12.21
N TYR A 119 7.48 -9.74 12.09
CA TYR A 119 7.19 -11.14 12.39
C TYR A 119 7.61 -11.48 13.82
N GLU A 120 6.84 -12.34 14.47
CA GLU A 120 7.18 -12.87 15.78
C GLU A 120 6.99 -14.40 15.81
N ILE A 121 7.87 -15.10 16.52
CA ILE A 121 7.65 -16.49 16.95
C ILE A 121 7.70 -16.51 18.47
N ALA A 122 6.57 -16.81 19.10
CA ALA A 122 6.49 -17.07 20.53
C ALA A 122 6.77 -18.55 20.80
N LEU A 123 7.80 -18.82 21.60
CA LEU A 123 8.19 -20.14 22.06
C LEU A 123 7.86 -20.25 23.54
N PHE A 124 7.10 -21.27 23.90
CA PHE A 124 6.73 -21.57 25.28
C PHE A 124 7.47 -22.84 25.69
N SER A 125 8.33 -22.74 26.70
CA SER A 125 9.10 -23.89 27.18
C SER A 125 9.48 -23.70 28.64
N ASP A 126 9.29 -24.75 29.44
CA ASP A 126 9.73 -24.82 30.84
C ASP A 126 11.26 -24.87 30.95
N ALA A 127 11.94 -25.29 29.88
CA ALA A 127 13.39 -25.24 29.75
C ALA A 127 13.76 -24.17 28.73
N SER A 128 14.36 -23.05 29.16
CA SER A 128 14.93 -22.06 28.22
C SER A 128 15.95 -22.76 27.33
N PRO A 129 15.64 -23.03 26.03
CA PRO A 129 16.66 -23.53 25.15
C PRO A 129 17.70 -22.41 24.98
N SER A 130 18.99 -22.75 24.98
CA SER A 130 20.02 -21.80 24.56
C SER A 130 19.83 -21.53 23.07
N LEU A 131 19.03 -20.53 22.73
CA LEU A 131 18.83 -20.06 21.37
C LEU A 131 20.04 -19.23 20.97
N ALA A 132 20.48 -19.36 19.72
CA ALA A 132 21.46 -18.43 19.16
C ALA A 132 20.85 -17.02 19.12
N ASP A 133 21.71 -16.00 19.13
CA ASP A 133 21.27 -14.59 19.04
C ASP A 133 20.42 -14.34 17.78
N GLN A 134 20.69 -15.10 16.71
CA GLN A 134 19.93 -15.10 15.47
C GLN A 134 19.66 -16.53 14.97
N ILE A 135 18.45 -16.76 14.46
CA ILE A 135 18.02 -18.05 13.89
C ILE A 135 17.37 -17.82 12.54
N ALA A 136 17.77 -18.62 11.55
CA ALA A 136 17.16 -18.63 10.23
C ALA A 136 15.94 -19.58 10.22
N VAL A 137 14.80 -19.07 9.75
CA VAL A 137 13.55 -19.81 9.64
C VAL A 137 13.04 -19.73 8.21
N GLU A 138 12.99 -20.88 7.53
CA GLU A 138 12.38 -20.97 6.20
C GLU A 138 10.87 -21.20 6.35
N LEU A 139 10.06 -20.34 5.73
CA LEU A 139 8.63 -20.54 5.61
C LEU A 139 8.34 -21.34 4.36
N ARG A 140 7.57 -22.42 4.52
CA ARG A 140 7.07 -23.22 3.40
C ARG A 140 5.56 -23.14 3.31
N VAL A 141 5.01 -22.69 2.19
CA VAL A 141 3.56 -22.70 1.94
C VAL A 141 3.23 -23.81 0.95
N ASP A 142 2.26 -24.65 1.32
CA ASP A 142 1.81 -25.81 0.54
C ASP A 142 2.94 -26.77 0.12
N GLY A 143 4.03 -26.79 0.89
CA GLY A 143 5.20 -27.63 0.67
C GLY A 143 6.30 -27.00 -0.19
N ARG A 144 6.14 -25.76 -0.64
CA ARG A 144 7.17 -25.00 -1.40
C ARG A 144 7.85 -23.99 -0.50
N ALA A 145 9.14 -23.74 -0.71
CA ALA A 145 9.85 -22.66 -0.03
C ALA A 145 9.26 -21.32 -0.48
N SER A 146 8.84 -20.50 0.48
CA SER A 146 8.10 -19.25 0.27
C SER A 146 8.86 -18.02 0.74
N GLY A 147 9.78 -18.18 1.70
CA GLY A 147 10.64 -17.12 2.19
C GLY A 147 11.60 -17.61 3.27
N LEU A 148 12.68 -16.88 3.50
CA LEU A 148 13.64 -17.10 4.57
C LEU A 148 13.67 -15.86 5.46
N LEU A 149 13.40 -16.03 6.75
CA LEU A 149 13.41 -14.95 7.73
C LEU A 149 14.55 -15.16 8.73
N LEU A 150 15.23 -14.08 9.10
CA LEU A 150 16.25 -14.07 10.14
C LEU A 150 15.67 -13.47 11.42
N PHE A 151 15.37 -14.33 12.38
CA PHE A 151 14.82 -13.94 13.66
C PHE A 151 15.92 -13.63 14.67
N GLN A 152 15.77 -12.54 15.41
CA GLN A 152 16.60 -12.18 16.54
C GLN A 152 15.93 -12.61 17.85
N THR A 153 16.72 -13.09 18.80
CA THR A 153 16.21 -13.46 20.13
C THR A 153 15.88 -12.21 20.94
N GLY A 154 14.61 -12.03 21.28
CA GLY A 154 14.11 -10.92 22.08
C GLY A 154 14.23 -11.15 23.59
N ALA A 155 13.55 -10.30 24.36
CA ALA A 155 13.48 -10.43 25.81
C ALA A 155 12.85 -11.79 26.20
N GLN A 156 13.53 -12.52 27.08
CA GLN A 156 13.01 -13.75 27.65
C GLN A 156 12.33 -13.45 28.98
N THR A 157 11.13 -13.97 29.14
CA THR A 157 10.42 -13.99 30.42
C THR A 157 10.32 -15.43 30.91
N GLU A 158 10.04 -15.63 32.20
CA GLU A 158 10.01 -16.97 32.79
C GLU A 158 8.98 -17.86 32.07
N GLY A 159 9.46 -18.86 31.31
CA GLY A 159 8.65 -19.79 30.52
C GLY A 159 8.31 -19.35 29.09
N MET A 160 8.76 -18.17 28.64
CA MET A 160 8.47 -17.66 27.29
C MET A 160 9.68 -16.96 26.66
N ALA A 161 10.04 -17.39 25.46
CA ALA A 161 10.98 -16.70 24.59
C ALA A 161 10.25 -16.13 23.37
N SER A 162 10.49 -14.87 23.06
CA SER A 162 10.02 -14.25 21.82
C SER A 162 11.19 -14.10 20.85
N LEU A 163 10.94 -14.43 19.59
CA LEU A 163 11.85 -14.23 18.47
C LEU A 163 11.20 -13.22 17.52
N SER A 164 11.92 -12.19 17.09
CA SER A 164 11.38 -11.17 16.16
C SER A 164 12.19 -11.06 14.88
N ALA A 165 11.53 -10.88 13.74
CA ALA A 165 12.19 -10.56 12.46
C ALA A 165 11.50 -9.34 11.81
N PRO A 166 12.26 -8.40 11.22
CA PRO A 166 11.66 -7.24 10.57
C PRO A 166 10.82 -7.66 9.36
N PHE A 167 9.74 -6.91 9.11
CA PHE A 167 9.05 -6.99 7.83
C PHE A 167 9.78 -6.11 6.81
N ASP A 168 9.91 -6.56 5.56
CA ASP A 168 10.34 -5.73 4.43
C ASP A 168 9.26 -5.92 3.37
N PRO A 169 8.47 -4.88 3.02
CA PRO A 169 7.38 -5.01 2.06
C PRO A 169 7.85 -5.48 0.68
N ARG A 170 9.09 -5.17 0.29
CA ARG A 170 9.67 -5.53 -1.01
C ARG A 170 10.01 -7.01 -1.08
N LEU A 171 10.62 -7.53 -0.01
CA LEU A 171 11.04 -8.94 0.05
C LEU A 171 9.90 -9.87 0.46
N HIS A 172 8.97 -9.39 1.29
CA HIS A 172 8.00 -10.25 1.96
C HIS A 172 6.56 -10.10 1.44
N GLY A 173 6.28 -9.18 0.52
CA GLY A 173 4.95 -9.04 -0.10
C GLY A 173 4.47 -10.34 -0.76
N ALA A 174 5.35 -11.01 -1.52
CA ALA A 174 5.03 -12.30 -2.14
C ALA A 174 4.79 -13.41 -1.10
N LEU A 175 5.53 -13.42 0.01
CA LEU A 175 5.36 -14.36 1.11
C LEU A 175 4.00 -14.18 1.80
N ILE A 176 3.62 -12.93 2.14
CA ILE A 176 2.31 -12.64 2.73
C ILE A 176 1.19 -13.08 1.80
N GLU A 177 1.31 -12.80 0.51
CA GLU A 177 0.28 -13.19 -0.46
C GLU A 177 0.15 -14.72 -0.59
N GLN A 178 1.26 -15.45 -0.53
CA GLN A 178 1.24 -16.91 -0.46
C GLN A 178 0.58 -17.41 0.84
N LEU A 179 0.90 -16.82 2.00
CA LEU A 179 0.27 -17.18 3.28
C LEU A 179 -1.25 -16.92 3.27
N ARG A 180 -1.72 -15.86 2.60
CA ARG A 180 -3.15 -15.54 2.45
C ARG A 180 -3.88 -16.51 1.52
N LYS A 181 -3.21 -17.03 0.49
CA LYS A 181 -3.80 -17.92 -0.52
C LYS A 181 -3.62 -19.41 -0.24
N GLY A 182 -2.62 -19.78 0.56
CA GLY A 182 -2.23 -21.16 0.82
C GLY A 182 -3.17 -21.90 1.77
N ASN A 183 -2.98 -23.22 1.89
CA ASN A 183 -3.80 -24.09 2.74
C ASN A 183 -3.07 -24.51 4.03
N ARG A 184 -1.75 -24.73 3.92
CA ARG A 184 -0.87 -25.12 5.02
C ARG A 184 0.46 -24.38 4.92
N ALA A 185 1.04 -24.08 6.07
CA ALA A 185 2.40 -23.59 6.17
C ALA A 185 3.25 -24.51 7.06
N GLY A 186 4.56 -24.40 6.94
CA GLY A 186 5.52 -24.99 7.88
C GLY A 186 6.65 -24.02 8.13
N LEU A 187 7.04 -23.86 9.40
CA LEU A 187 8.28 -23.17 9.77
C LEU A 187 9.39 -24.22 9.85
N VAL A 188 10.43 -24.09 9.03
CA VAL A 188 11.62 -24.94 9.08
C VAL A 188 12.69 -24.17 9.85
N ILE A 189 12.84 -24.51 11.13
CA ILE A 189 13.79 -23.87 12.04
C ILE A 189 15.09 -24.69 11.99
N GLN A 190 16.17 -24.06 11.53
CA GLN A 190 17.48 -24.71 11.48
C GLN A 190 18.15 -24.64 12.85
N ASN A 191 18.53 -25.79 13.40
CA ASN A 191 19.32 -25.86 14.63
C ASN A 191 20.51 -26.83 14.47
N PRO A 192 21.52 -26.80 15.37
CA PRO A 192 22.70 -27.66 15.27
C PRO A 192 22.41 -29.17 15.32
N ALA A 193 21.28 -29.59 15.92
CA ALA A 193 20.84 -30.97 16.00
C ALA A 193 19.99 -31.43 14.78
N GLY A 194 19.60 -30.50 13.91
CA GLY A 194 18.80 -30.77 12.71
C GLY A 194 17.71 -29.72 12.47
N ALA A 195 17.03 -29.83 11.33
CA ALA A 195 15.89 -28.98 11.02
C ALA A 195 14.64 -29.46 11.78
N ILE A 196 13.97 -28.55 12.49
CA ILE A 196 12.64 -28.79 13.08
C ILE A 196 11.59 -28.20 12.15
N VAL A 197 10.55 -28.98 11.84
CA VAL A 197 9.42 -28.51 11.04
C VAL A 197 8.20 -28.32 11.94
N VAL A 198 7.74 -27.07 12.04
CA VAL A 198 6.55 -26.69 12.82
C VAL A 198 5.38 -26.51 11.85
N PRO A 199 4.39 -27.43 11.83
CA PRO A 199 3.24 -27.32 10.94
C PRO A 199 2.26 -26.24 11.41
N LEU A 200 1.74 -25.45 10.48
CA LEU A 200 0.77 -24.38 10.73
C LEU A 200 -0.44 -24.49 9.78
N SER A 201 -1.64 -24.30 10.33
CA SER A 201 -2.87 -24.15 9.55
C SER A 201 -2.93 -22.77 8.90
N LEU A 202 -3.31 -22.67 7.63
CA LEU A 202 -3.61 -21.36 7.00
C LEU A 202 -5.11 -21.05 6.94
N ARG A 203 -5.95 -21.82 7.64
CA ARG A 203 -7.38 -21.53 7.71
C ARG A 203 -7.61 -20.17 8.37
N GLY A 204 -8.23 -19.24 7.64
CA GLY A 204 -8.51 -17.89 8.12
C GLY A 204 -7.35 -16.90 7.99
N SER A 205 -6.20 -17.30 7.42
CA SER A 205 -5.03 -16.43 7.23
C SER A 205 -5.36 -15.19 6.40
N SER A 206 -6.08 -15.37 5.28
CA SER A 206 -6.43 -14.27 4.36
C SER A 206 -7.11 -13.10 5.04
N LYS A 207 -8.11 -13.39 5.89
CA LYS A 207 -8.87 -12.38 6.63
C LYS A 207 -7.98 -11.72 7.69
N SER A 208 -7.25 -12.52 8.47
CA SER A 208 -6.49 -12.02 9.61
C SER A 208 -5.27 -11.21 9.18
N LEU A 209 -4.50 -11.72 8.22
CA LEU A 209 -3.37 -11.00 7.64
C LEU A 209 -3.83 -9.74 6.89
N GLY A 210 -4.97 -9.80 6.17
CA GLY A 210 -5.54 -8.62 5.52
C GLY A 210 -5.82 -7.50 6.52
N ALA A 211 -6.47 -7.81 7.64
CA ALA A 211 -6.77 -6.83 8.68
C ALA A 211 -5.51 -6.24 9.33
N VAL A 212 -4.48 -7.06 9.59
CA VAL A 212 -3.21 -6.57 10.16
C VAL A 212 -2.45 -5.69 9.18
N MET A 213 -2.39 -6.06 7.91
CA MET A 213 -1.72 -5.25 6.88
C MET A 213 -2.40 -3.89 6.67
N GLU A 214 -3.71 -3.80 6.94
CA GLU A 214 -4.47 -2.55 6.90
C GLU A 214 -4.29 -1.70 8.16
N ALA A 215 -4.19 -2.33 9.34
CA ALA A 215 -4.11 -1.64 10.62
C ALA A 215 -2.68 -1.23 11.01
N CYS A 216 -1.66 -1.98 10.58
CA CYS A 216 -0.29 -1.76 11.00
C CYS A 216 0.49 -0.86 10.03
N PRO A 217 1.32 0.07 10.53
CA PRO A 217 2.22 0.81 9.68
C PRO A 217 3.28 -0.14 9.09
N LEU A 218 3.59 0.05 7.81
CA LEU A 218 4.67 -0.69 7.16
C LEU A 218 6.02 -0.07 7.59
N PRO A 219 7.06 -0.89 7.83
CA PRO A 219 8.39 -0.37 8.05
C PRO A 219 8.88 0.38 6.81
N GLU A 220 9.40 1.57 7.05
CA GLU A 220 10.26 2.25 6.09
C GLU A 220 11.59 1.51 6.06
N VAL A 221 11.92 0.94 4.90
CA VAL A 221 13.22 0.30 4.71
C VAL A 221 14.14 1.32 4.04
N PRO A 222 15.22 1.75 4.71
CA PRO A 222 16.20 2.62 4.08
C PRO A 222 16.69 2.00 2.76
N LEU A 223 16.75 2.83 1.74
CA LEU A 223 17.26 2.49 0.43
C LEU A 223 18.74 2.84 0.39
N ASP A 224 19.59 1.93 -0.10
CA ASP A 224 21.00 2.25 -0.29
C ASP A 224 21.21 3.12 -1.55
N ASP A 225 20.41 2.85 -2.59
CA ASP A 225 20.47 3.51 -3.89
C ASP A 225 19.04 3.71 -4.45
N PRO A 226 18.41 4.88 -4.16
CA PRO A 226 17.09 5.21 -4.68
C PRO A 226 17.04 5.22 -6.21
N ALA A 227 18.09 5.69 -6.87
CA ALA A 227 18.15 5.83 -8.32
C ALA A 227 18.12 4.45 -9.01
N ALA A 228 18.93 3.50 -8.54
CA ALA A 228 18.92 2.13 -9.08
C ALA A 228 17.58 1.42 -8.85
N MET A 229 16.96 1.62 -7.67
CA MET A 229 15.65 1.05 -7.35
C MET A 229 14.57 1.58 -8.29
N VAL A 230 14.50 2.90 -8.48
CA VAL A 230 13.53 3.52 -9.39
C VAL A 230 13.81 3.13 -10.84
N LEU A 231 15.08 3.07 -11.26
CA LEU A 231 15.42 2.67 -12.62
C LEU A 231 14.98 1.23 -12.93
N ASP A 232 15.17 0.30 -12.00
CA ASP A 232 14.69 -1.08 -12.14
C ASP A 232 13.16 -1.17 -12.23
N GLU A 233 12.43 -0.33 -11.49
CA GLU A 233 10.98 -0.17 -11.64
C GLU A 233 10.60 0.26 -13.06
N ILE A 234 11.24 1.32 -13.57
CA ILE A 234 10.96 1.89 -14.90
C ILE A 234 11.31 0.89 -16.01
N VAL A 235 12.46 0.20 -15.90
CA VAL A 235 12.88 -0.85 -16.85
C VAL A 235 11.86 -1.98 -16.89
N ARG A 236 11.37 -2.43 -15.73
CA ARG A 236 10.34 -3.48 -15.66
C ARG A 236 9.02 -3.01 -16.30
N ALA A 237 8.56 -1.80 -15.98
CA ALA A 237 7.32 -1.25 -16.52
C ALA A 237 7.39 -1.07 -18.05
N CYS A 238 8.50 -0.53 -18.56
CA CYS A 238 8.73 -0.39 -19.99
C CYS A 238 8.85 -1.75 -20.70
N GLY A 239 9.52 -2.72 -20.07
CA GLY A 239 9.66 -4.09 -20.60
C GLY A 239 8.32 -4.83 -20.72
N GLN A 240 7.33 -4.54 -19.88
CA GLN A 240 5.96 -5.06 -20.04
C GLN A 240 5.25 -4.53 -21.29
N LEU A 241 5.72 -3.41 -21.84
CA LEU A 241 5.28 -2.85 -23.11
C LEU A 241 6.16 -3.32 -24.29
N GLU A 242 7.07 -4.27 -24.06
CA GLU A 242 8.09 -4.71 -25.03
C GLU A 242 9.08 -3.61 -25.43
N GLY A 243 9.23 -2.58 -24.58
CA GLY A 243 10.12 -1.44 -24.78
C GLY A 243 11.50 -1.56 -24.13
N SER A 244 12.31 -0.53 -24.38
CA SER A 244 13.61 -0.32 -23.73
C SER A 244 13.71 1.09 -23.15
N VAL A 245 14.55 1.26 -22.13
CA VAL A 245 14.75 2.55 -21.44
C VAL A 245 16.03 3.23 -21.94
N ALA A 246 15.92 4.51 -22.27
CA ALA A 246 17.05 5.41 -22.54
C ALA A 246 17.15 6.46 -21.43
N MET A 247 18.37 6.71 -20.93
CA MET A 247 18.61 7.67 -19.86
C MET A 247 18.96 9.05 -20.42
N GLU A 248 18.30 10.08 -19.89
CA GLU A 248 18.59 11.48 -20.11
C GLU A 248 19.31 12.09 -18.88
N PRO A 249 20.01 13.23 -19.04
CA PRO A 249 20.62 13.94 -17.92
C PRO A 249 19.57 14.37 -16.88
N GLY A 250 19.94 14.30 -15.59
CA GLY A 250 19.11 14.80 -14.50
C GLY A 250 18.13 13.79 -13.90
N PHE A 251 18.23 12.51 -14.28
CA PHE A 251 17.49 11.41 -13.63
C PHE A 251 17.67 11.39 -12.12
N GLU A 252 18.89 11.61 -11.65
CA GLU A 252 19.22 11.72 -10.24
C GLU A 252 19.84 13.09 -9.98
N ARG A 253 19.40 13.74 -8.91
CA ARG A 253 19.97 14.97 -8.38
C ARG A 253 20.18 14.82 -6.88
N HIS A 254 21.22 15.48 -6.39
CA HIS A 254 21.53 15.56 -4.97
C HIS A 254 21.34 17.00 -4.48
N GLU A 255 20.53 17.17 -3.45
CA GLU A 255 20.28 18.46 -2.81
C GLU A 255 19.79 18.27 -1.37
N ASP A 256 20.06 19.23 -0.49
CA ASP A 256 19.60 19.23 0.89
C ASP A 256 18.14 19.77 0.96
N LEU A 257 17.16 18.86 1.07
CA LEU A 257 15.73 19.17 1.04
C LEU A 257 15.20 19.58 2.42
N ASP A 258 15.75 19.00 3.50
CA ASP A 258 15.28 19.22 4.87
C ASP A 258 16.13 20.22 5.69
N GLY A 259 17.27 20.65 5.14
CA GLY A 259 18.18 21.61 5.75
C GLY A 259 19.09 21.02 6.82
N ASP A 260 19.26 19.69 6.88
CA ASP A 260 20.13 19.01 7.85
C ASP A 260 21.62 19.01 7.42
N GLY A 261 21.91 19.49 6.21
CA GLY A 261 23.26 19.58 5.64
C GLY A 261 23.75 18.28 5.01
N ARG A 262 22.89 17.28 4.81
CA ARG A 262 23.16 16.05 4.06
C ARG A 262 22.50 16.13 2.69
N ASP A 263 23.13 15.50 1.70
CA ASP A 263 22.58 15.43 0.37
C ASP A 263 21.45 14.40 0.33
N ASP A 264 20.23 14.86 0.10
CA ASP A 264 19.08 14.03 -0.23
C ASP A 264 19.09 13.71 -1.73
N VAL A 265 18.23 12.77 -2.15
CA VAL A 265 18.14 12.33 -3.53
C VAL A 265 16.78 12.71 -4.12
N VAL A 266 16.81 13.37 -5.28
CA VAL A 266 15.63 13.65 -6.10
C VAL A 266 15.72 12.89 -7.41
N ILE A 267 14.71 12.07 -7.68
CA ILE A 267 14.61 11.25 -8.88
C ILE A 267 13.56 11.83 -9.83
N ASP A 268 13.98 12.19 -11.04
CA ASP A 268 13.10 12.65 -12.12
C ASP A 268 12.79 11.48 -13.07
N TYR A 269 11.58 10.93 -12.96
CA TYR A 269 11.18 9.76 -13.74
C TYR A 269 11.11 10.07 -15.24
N ALA A 270 10.94 11.35 -15.63
CA ALA A 270 10.89 11.74 -17.04
C ALA A 270 12.23 11.54 -17.76
N ALA A 271 13.34 11.53 -17.01
CA ALA A 271 14.67 11.35 -17.56
C ALA A 271 14.99 9.87 -17.86
N ALA A 272 14.11 8.92 -17.54
CA ALA A 272 14.22 7.53 -17.96
C ALA A 272 13.14 7.23 -19.02
N VAL A 273 13.48 7.47 -20.28
CA VAL A 273 12.55 7.48 -21.41
C VAL A 273 12.30 6.07 -21.93
N CYS A 274 11.05 5.61 -21.87
CA CYS A 274 10.63 4.33 -22.45
C CYS A 274 10.38 4.46 -23.97
N SER A 275 10.93 3.56 -24.78
CA SER A 275 10.82 3.59 -26.25
C SER A 275 9.39 3.51 -26.77
N GLU A 276 8.53 2.74 -26.10
CA GLU A 276 7.14 2.53 -26.51
C GLU A 276 6.17 3.56 -25.94
N MET A 277 6.60 4.27 -24.88
CA MET A 277 5.77 5.25 -24.20
C MET A 277 6.66 6.31 -23.53
N ALA A 278 7.12 7.30 -24.30
CA ALA A 278 8.00 8.35 -23.78
C ALA A 278 7.37 9.12 -22.61
N SER A 279 6.04 9.20 -22.53
CA SER A 279 5.29 9.82 -21.44
C SER A 279 4.85 8.84 -20.35
N LEU A 280 5.51 7.69 -20.17
CA LEU A 280 5.09 6.65 -19.22
C LEU A 280 4.84 7.19 -17.81
N TYR A 281 5.64 8.18 -17.39
CA TYR A 281 5.55 8.83 -16.08
C TYR A 281 5.18 10.31 -16.14
N CYS A 282 4.64 10.79 -17.27
CA CYS A 282 4.28 12.18 -17.51
C CYS A 282 2.84 12.34 -18.04
N GLY A 283 2.19 13.44 -17.69
CA GLY A 283 0.86 13.82 -18.18
C GLY A 283 0.64 15.33 -18.13
N SER A 284 -0.62 15.77 -18.22
CA SER A 284 -0.96 17.22 -18.15
C SER A 284 -0.62 17.87 -16.80
N GLY A 285 -0.49 17.04 -15.75
CA GLY A 285 -0.06 17.42 -14.41
C GLY A 285 1.44 17.65 -14.25
N GLY A 286 2.24 17.37 -15.28
CA GLY A 286 3.70 17.33 -15.21
C GLY A 286 4.23 15.90 -15.22
N CYS A 287 5.33 15.65 -14.53
CA CYS A 287 6.00 14.36 -14.51
C CYS A 287 6.17 13.85 -13.07
N THR A 288 6.32 12.54 -12.93
CA THR A 288 6.56 11.92 -11.63
C THR A 288 7.95 12.28 -11.13
N VAL A 289 8.02 12.78 -9.89
CA VAL A 289 9.27 13.06 -9.20
C VAL A 289 9.22 12.40 -7.83
N GLY A 290 10.30 11.72 -7.45
CA GLY A 290 10.48 11.11 -6.13
C GLY A 290 11.49 11.89 -5.29
N PHE A 291 11.18 12.13 -4.01
CA PHE A 291 12.08 12.76 -3.04
C PHE A 291 12.45 11.75 -1.95
N PHE A 292 13.74 11.60 -1.72
CA PHE A 292 14.32 10.61 -0.81
C PHE A 292 15.29 11.27 0.15
N LEU A 293 14.97 11.29 1.44
CA LEU A 293 15.80 11.92 2.46
C LEU A 293 16.92 11.01 2.94
N ALA A 294 18.11 11.55 3.13
CA ALA A 294 19.23 10.83 3.70
C ALA A 294 18.95 10.54 5.19
N ARG A 295 18.87 9.26 5.58
CA ARG A 295 18.56 8.81 6.95
C ARG A 295 19.47 7.66 7.37
N GLY A 296 20.22 7.85 8.46
CA GLY A 296 21.21 6.87 8.88
C GLY A 296 22.21 6.58 7.75
N GLU A 297 22.35 5.30 7.39
CA GLU A 297 23.24 4.84 6.31
C GLU A 297 22.57 4.76 4.92
N GLY A 298 21.27 5.07 4.81
CA GLY A 298 20.52 4.99 3.56
C GLY A 298 19.58 6.17 3.34
N PHE A 299 18.52 5.95 2.58
CA PHE A 299 17.54 6.95 2.18
C PHE A 299 16.10 6.52 2.48
N SER A 300 15.24 7.42 2.97
CA SER A 300 13.80 7.17 3.11
C SER A 300 13.01 7.98 2.08
N LYS A 301 12.04 7.36 1.41
CA LYS A 301 11.17 8.05 0.45
C LYS A 301 10.09 8.84 1.20
N ILE A 302 10.06 10.16 1.04
CA ILE A 302 9.04 11.02 1.68
C ILE A 302 7.89 11.38 0.76
N PHE A 303 8.09 11.33 -0.55
CA PHE A 303 7.07 11.65 -1.54
C PHE A 303 7.44 11.09 -2.90
N ASP A 304 6.46 10.60 -3.63
CA ASP A 304 6.50 10.46 -5.08
C ASP A 304 5.15 10.89 -5.68
N GLY A 305 5.19 11.55 -6.83
CA GLY A 305 3.96 11.98 -7.47
C GLY A 305 4.16 12.88 -8.67
N VAL A 306 3.09 13.11 -9.42
CA VAL A 306 3.08 13.95 -10.62
C VAL A 306 3.07 15.42 -10.23
N ILE A 307 4.17 16.10 -10.52
CA ILE A 307 4.37 17.54 -10.26
C ILE A 307 4.85 18.25 -11.53
N ARG A 308 4.59 19.56 -11.61
CA ARG A 308 5.08 20.44 -12.70
C ARG A 308 6.47 21.00 -12.42
N GLY A 309 6.88 20.99 -11.16
CA GLY A 309 8.14 21.54 -10.67
C GLY A 309 8.16 21.56 -9.16
N TYR A 310 9.31 21.87 -8.59
CA TYR A 310 9.46 22.08 -7.16
C TYR A 310 10.56 23.11 -6.88
N THR A 311 10.63 23.54 -5.62
CA THR A 311 11.69 24.39 -5.12
C THR A 311 11.98 24.02 -3.67
N ALA A 312 13.22 23.59 -3.41
CA ALA A 312 13.75 23.45 -2.06
C ALA A 312 14.10 24.84 -1.51
N GLN A 313 13.64 25.14 -0.31
CA GLN A 313 13.82 26.44 0.35
C GLN A 313 14.50 26.24 1.71
N PRO A 314 15.23 27.25 2.21
CA PRO A 314 15.88 27.18 3.51
C PRO A 314 14.93 26.82 4.65
N GLY A 315 15.44 26.03 5.61
CA GLY A 315 14.69 25.62 6.80
C GLY A 315 13.75 24.43 6.57
N GLY A 316 14.11 23.55 5.62
CA GLY A 316 13.36 22.32 5.33
C GLY A 316 11.99 22.59 4.72
N LEU A 317 11.90 23.58 3.82
CA LEU A 317 10.64 23.89 3.14
C LEU A 317 10.70 23.41 1.70
N LEU A 318 9.83 22.48 1.32
CA LEU A 318 9.70 21.99 -0.04
C LEU A 318 8.41 22.49 -0.65
N ALA A 319 8.51 23.29 -1.70
CA ALA A 319 7.33 23.72 -2.43
C ALA A 319 7.15 22.92 -3.71
N LEU A 320 5.94 22.37 -3.89
CA LEU A 320 5.55 21.59 -5.06
C LEU A 320 4.60 22.39 -5.93
N ASP A 321 4.91 22.48 -7.22
CA ASP A 321 4.04 23.06 -8.24
C ASP A 321 3.21 21.95 -8.86
N LEU A 322 1.89 22.07 -8.77
CA LEU A 322 0.95 21.00 -9.04
C LEU A 322 -0.05 21.40 -10.12
N HIS A 323 -0.77 20.40 -10.63
CA HIS A 323 -1.96 20.58 -11.45
C HIS A 323 -3.06 21.30 -10.65
N GLY A 324 -3.81 22.21 -11.26
CA GLY A 324 -4.80 23.03 -10.55
C GLY A 324 -5.85 22.24 -9.75
N THR A 325 -6.18 21.02 -10.21
CA THR A 325 -7.09 20.11 -9.50
C THR A 325 -6.62 19.73 -8.10
N ALA A 326 -5.32 19.81 -7.79
CA ALA A 326 -4.78 19.57 -6.45
C ALA A 326 -5.19 20.65 -5.42
N CYS A 327 -5.64 21.82 -5.89
CA CYS A 327 -6.18 22.93 -5.11
C CYS A 327 -7.69 23.15 -5.37
N GLY A 328 -8.37 22.19 -6.01
CA GLY A 328 -9.80 22.33 -6.37
C GLY A 328 -10.07 23.28 -7.54
N LEU A 329 -9.08 23.57 -8.37
CA LEU A 329 -9.17 24.45 -9.55
C LEU A 329 -9.20 23.66 -10.87
N TYR A 330 -9.35 24.36 -11.99
CA TYR A 330 -9.22 23.75 -13.32
C TYR A 330 -7.77 23.32 -13.58
N GLY A 331 -7.58 22.27 -14.40
CA GLY A 331 -6.27 21.66 -14.58
C GLY A 331 -5.15 22.56 -15.11
N PHE A 332 -5.49 23.58 -15.90
CA PHE A 332 -4.54 24.55 -16.42
C PHE A 332 -4.15 25.63 -15.41
N GLU A 333 -4.92 25.79 -14.32
CA GLU A 333 -4.61 26.77 -13.29
C GLU A 333 -3.42 26.32 -12.45
N ALA A 334 -2.69 27.29 -11.89
CA ALA A 334 -1.56 27.03 -11.01
C ALA A 334 -2.05 26.63 -9.61
N CYS A 335 -1.45 25.59 -9.07
CA CYS A 335 -1.59 25.17 -7.68
C CYS A 335 -0.18 24.98 -7.13
N ARG A 336 0.06 25.45 -5.92
CA ARG A 336 1.33 25.29 -5.23
C ARG A 336 1.07 24.89 -3.78
N LYS A 337 1.77 23.88 -3.31
CA LYS A 337 1.72 23.42 -1.92
C LYS A 337 3.11 23.48 -1.32
N VAL A 338 3.23 24.11 -0.16
CA VAL A 338 4.49 24.21 0.58
C VAL A 338 4.42 23.26 1.76
N PHE A 339 5.42 22.39 1.85
CA PHE A 339 5.55 21.40 2.90
C PHE A 339 6.75 21.77 3.76
N ARG A 340 6.63 21.47 5.06
CA ARG A 340 7.77 21.42 5.95
C ARG A 340 8.23 19.98 6.06
N ILE A 341 9.52 19.79 5.89
CA ILE A 341 10.26 18.58 6.13
C ILE A 341 11.00 18.78 7.45
N ALA A 342 10.68 17.97 8.45
CA ALA A 342 11.37 17.98 9.74
C ALA A 342 11.31 16.59 10.36
N ASP A 343 12.47 16.08 10.79
CA ASP A 343 12.63 14.68 11.17
C ASP A 343 12.11 13.79 10.02
N ASP A 344 11.07 13.00 10.22
CA ASP A 344 10.45 12.20 9.15
C ASP A 344 9.04 12.70 8.78
N SER A 345 8.71 13.95 9.15
CA SER A 345 7.41 14.55 8.86
C SER A 345 7.42 15.33 7.55
N PHE A 346 6.48 15.00 6.66
CA PHE A 346 6.17 15.76 5.45
C PHE A 346 4.82 16.47 5.61
N ALA A 347 4.82 17.67 6.19
CA ALA A 347 3.60 18.36 6.62
C ALA A 347 3.27 19.57 5.74
N LEU A 348 2.04 19.61 5.19
CA LEU A 348 1.55 20.78 4.45
C LEU A 348 1.45 21.99 5.38
N VAL A 349 2.17 23.07 5.07
CA VAL A 349 2.14 24.32 5.83
C VAL A 349 1.43 25.46 5.09
N GLU A 350 1.41 25.41 3.76
CA GLU A 350 0.76 26.44 2.95
C GLU A 350 0.20 25.85 1.65
N GLU A 351 -0.98 26.32 1.25
CA GLU A 351 -1.56 26.05 -0.06
C GLU A 351 -1.87 27.39 -0.75
N ILE A 352 -1.34 27.54 -1.97
CA ILE A 352 -1.48 28.75 -2.80
C ILE A 352 -2.12 28.31 -4.12
N ALA A 353 -3.12 29.05 -4.59
CA ALA A 353 -3.88 28.68 -5.78
C ALA A 353 -4.07 29.85 -6.75
N GLY A 354 -4.29 29.52 -8.03
CA GLY A 354 -4.61 30.48 -9.09
C GLY A 354 -3.47 31.46 -9.38
N ILE A 355 -3.81 32.74 -9.55
CA ILE A 355 -2.87 33.80 -9.93
C ILE A 355 -1.74 33.96 -8.91
N ALA A 356 -2.02 33.79 -7.61
CA ALA A 356 -1.00 33.88 -6.57
C ALA A 356 0.05 32.76 -6.70
N ALA A 357 -0.39 31.53 -7.00
CA ALA A 357 0.52 30.41 -7.24
C ALA A 357 1.35 30.65 -8.50
N GLN A 358 0.73 31.14 -9.58
CA GLN A 358 1.44 31.46 -10.82
C GLN A 358 2.52 32.53 -10.61
N ALA A 359 2.24 33.54 -9.78
CA ALA A 359 3.20 34.59 -9.43
C ALA A 359 4.37 34.03 -8.61
N ALA A 360 4.10 33.19 -7.62
CA ALA A 360 5.15 32.51 -6.83
C ALA A 360 6.06 31.66 -7.73
N GLN A 361 5.46 30.84 -8.61
CA GLN A 361 6.18 30.01 -9.59
C GLN A 361 7.04 30.83 -10.55
N ALA A 362 6.55 31.99 -10.98
CA ALA A 362 7.32 32.89 -11.83
C ALA A 362 8.51 33.50 -11.09
N ALA A 363 8.35 33.83 -9.81
CA ALA A 363 9.43 34.36 -8.98
C ALA A 363 10.55 33.33 -8.78
N ASP A 364 10.22 32.07 -8.47
CA ASP A 364 11.23 31.01 -8.29
C ASP A 364 12.02 30.75 -9.57
N ARG A 365 11.34 30.65 -10.72
CA ARG A 365 12.02 30.49 -12.01
C ARG A 365 12.94 31.67 -12.34
N ALA A 366 12.54 32.88 -11.98
CA ALA A 366 13.39 34.06 -12.14
C ALA A 366 14.63 33.99 -11.23
N ALA A 367 14.47 33.54 -9.99
CA ALA A 367 15.58 33.35 -9.05
C ALA A 367 16.56 32.26 -9.53
N ALA A 368 16.05 31.09 -9.92
CA ALA A 368 16.87 29.99 -10.45
C ALA A 368 17.66 30.40 -11.70
N ARG A 369 17.05 31.20 -12.59
CA ARG A 369 17.74 31.74 -13.76
C ARG A 369 18.87 32.70 -13.38
N ALA A 370 18.65 33.56 -12.39
CA ALA A 370 19.67 34.51 -11.94
C ALA A 370 20.89 33.81 -11.31
N GLU A 371 20.70 32.67 -10.64
CA GLU A 371 21.79 31.86 -10.08
C GLU A 371 22.62 31.12 -11.14
N ALA A 372 22.00 30.79 -12.29
CA ALA A 372 22.68 30.08 -13.39
C ALA A 372 23.59 31.00 -14.23
N GLU A 373 23.25 32.27 -14.41
CA GLU A 373 23.98 33.21 -15.28
C GLU A 373 25.46 33.48 -14.90
N PRO A 374 25.88 33.67 -13.63
CA PRO A 374 27.27 34.00 -13.31
C PRO A 374 28.27 32.88 -13.62
N LYS A 375 27.83 31.62 -13.68
CA LYS A 375 28.72 30.49 -14.04
C LYS A 375 29.06 30.46 -15.53
N ALA A 376 28.18 30.97 -16.40
CA ALA A 376 28.39 30.95 -17.84
C ALA A 376 29.41 31.99 -18.32
N GLU A 377 29.51 33.14 -17.64
CA GLU A 377 30.43 34.22 -18.04
C GLU A 377 31.88 33.94 -17.62
N SER A 378 32.09 33.32 -16.46
CA SER A 378 33.43 32.86 -16.03
C SER A 378 33.98 31.72 -16.89
N ALA A 379 33.12 30.89 -17.49
CA ALA A 379 33.56 29.84 -18.40
C ALA A 379 34.02 30.40 -19.77
N ARG A 380 33.51 31.58 -20.18
CA ARG A 380 33.87 32.21 -21.46
C ARG A 380 35.15 33.04 -21.39
N SER A 381 35.53 33.58 -20.24
CA SER A 381 36.74 34.40 -20.10
C SER A 381 38.05 33.61 -19.94
N GLY A 382 37.98 32.30 -19.70
CA GLY A 382 39.15 31.42 -19.57
C GLY A 382 39.67 30.79 -20.87
N ALA A 383 39.01 31.02 -22.01
CA ALA A 383 39.33 30.34 -23.28
C ALA A 383 40.22 31.17 -24.24
N GLY A 384 40.99 32.13 -23.75
CA GLY A 384 41.80 33.01 -24.60
C GLY A 384 43.15 33.35 -23.99
N GLU A 385 44.14 32.47 -24.19
CA GLU A 385 45.50 32.85 -24.65
C GLU A 385 46.29 31.56 -24.99
N GLU A 386 45.73 30.68 -25.84
CA GLU A 386 46.58 29.69 -26.52
C GLU A 386 47.21 30.35 -27.75
N ASP A 387 48.53 30.55 -27.61
CA ASP A 387 49.50 31.08 -28.54
C ASP A 387 49.37 30.43 -29.94
N LEU A 388 48.62 31.09 -30.82
CA LEU A 388 48.51 30.72 -32.23
C LEU A 388 49.84 31.02 -32.94
N SER A 389 50.69 30.00 -32.97
CA SER A 389 51.90 29.93 -33.80
C SER A 389 51.56 30.15 -35.29
N PRO A 390 52.21 31.10 -35.98
CA PRO A 390 51.88 31.47 -37.35
C PRO A 390 52.61 30.58 -38.36
N ALA A 391 52.03 29.43 -38.68
CA ALA A 391 52.46 28.67 -39.86
C ALA A 391 51.37 27.71 -40.35
N GLN A 392 50.53 28.18 -41.28
CA GLN A 392 50.07 27.46 -42.47
C GLN A 392 48.95 28.22 -43.17
N ALA A 393 49.35 29.18 -44.00
CA ALA A 393 48.55 29.64 -45.12
C ALA A 393 48.85 28.75 -46.33
N ARG A 394 47.82 28.12 -46.92
CA ARG A 394 47.59 27.92 -48.38
C ARG A 394 46.59 26.81 -48.66
N SER A 395 45.48 27.19 -49.29
CA SER A 395 44.85 26.61 -50.49
C SER A 395 43.32 26.79 -50.40
N THR A 396 42.77 27.91 -50.87
CA THR A 396 42.18 28.12 -52.21
C THR A 396 41.08 27.13 -52.60
N GLU A 397 39.91 27.74 -52.87
CA GLU A 397 38.92 27.38 -53.89
C GLU A 397 38.30 25.98 -53.85
N ASN A 398 37.03 25.91 -53.46
CA ASN A 398 36.04 25.60 -54.49
C ASN A 398 34.66 26.18 -54.17
N ARG A 399 34.16 26.88 -55.17
CA ARG A 399 32.84 27.50 -55.29
C ARG A 399 31.97 26.50 -56.04
N GLN A 400 30.84 26.09 -55.46
CA GLN A 400 29.78 25.49 -56.25
C GLN A 400 28.44 26.01 -55.73
N ASP A 401 27.93 26.95 -56.51
CA ASP A 401 26.61 27.53 -56.46
C ASP A 401 25.60 26.42 -56.82
N ASP A 402 24.69 26.07 -55.92
CA ASP A 402 23.49 25.29 -56.23
C ASP A 402 22.26 26.13 -55.84
N GLU A 403 21.69 26.78 -56.86
CA GLU A 403 20.41 27.48 -56.82
C GLU A 403 19.29 26.45 -56.60
N ARG A 404 18.59 26.57 -55.47
CA ARG A 404 17.32 25.86 -55.21
C ARG A 404 16.19 26.89 -55.23
N PRO A 405 15.17 26.75 -56.10
CA PRO A 405 14.08 27.70 -56.15
C PRO A 405 13.13 27.49 -54.97
N SER A 406 12.88 28.59 -54.25
CA SER A 406 11.79 28.74 -53.29
C SER A 406 10.46 28.68 -54.03
N SER A 407 9.60 27.71 -53.67
CA SER A 407 8.19 27.70 -54.02
C SER A 407 7.38 28.02 -52.75
N ASP A 408 7.21 29.31 -52.49
CA ASP A 408 6.16 29.82 -51.61
C ASP A 408 4.81 29.60 -52.29
N THR A 409 3.95 28.76 -51.72
CA THR A 409 2.50 28.76 -52.00
C THR A 409 1.78 28.64 -50.67
N PRO A 410 0.97 29.63 -50.25
CA PRO A 410 0.19 29.53 -49.03
C PRO A 410 -1.00 28.59 -49.27
N GLU A 411 -1.07 27.51 -48.49
CA GLU A 411 -2.20 26.60 -48.42
C GLU A 411 -3.41 27.33 -47.78
N PRO A 412 -4.62 27.32 -48.39
CA PRO A 412 -5.78 27.97 -47.81
C PRO A 412 -6.37 27.11 -46.67
N ALA A 413 -6.76 27.79 -45.59
CA ALA A 413 -7.40 27.19 -44.42
C ALA A 413 -8.74 26.51 -44.78
N PRO A 414 -9.09 25.37 -44.16
CA PRO A 414 -10.39 24.75 -44.35
C PRO A 414 -11.50 25.54 -43.65
N GLU A 415 -12.56 25.85 -44.40
CA GLU A 415 -13.80 26.41 -43.88
C GLU A 415 -14.52 25.42 -42.94
N PRO A 416 -15.18 25.90 -41.87
CA PRO A 416 -16.02 25.06 -41.03
C PRO A 416 -17.38 24.80 -41.71
N ALA A 417 -17.69 23.53 -41.95
CA ALA A 417 -19.01 23.09 -42.37
C ALA A 417 -20.03 23.31 -41.22
N LEU A 418 -20.93 24.27 -41.44
CA LEU A 418 -22.21 24.41 -40.74
C LEU A 418 -23.28 23.71 -41.58
N GLU A 419 -23.86 22.62 -41.05
CA GLU A 419 -25.22 22.08 -41.27
C GLU A 419 -25.24 20.67 -40.64
N GLY A 420 -26.06 20.38 -39.63
CA GLY A 420 -27.48 20.16 -39.80
C GLY A 420 -28.10 19.60 -38.52
N ALA A 421 -29.28 20.11 -38.20
CA ALA A 421 -30.19 19.59 -37.19
C ALA A 421 -30.72 18.19 -37.60
N GLY A 422 -31.00 17.32 -36.62
CA GLY A 422 -31.71 16.08 -36.89
C GLY A 422 -31.74 15.06 -35.76
N GLU A 423 -32.89 15.05 -35.09
CA GLU A 423 -33.58 13.85 -34.55
C GLU A 423 -33.11 13.17 -33.26
N GLU A 424 -34.01 13.30 -32.28
CA GLU A 424 -34.17 12.46 -31.10
C GLU A 424 -34.43 11.01 -31.50
N GLY A 425 -33.54 10.11 -31.10
CA GLY A 425 -33.69 8.66 -31.24
C GLY A 425 -33.45 7.97 -29.90
N SER A 426 -34.54 7.76 -29.16
CA SER A 426 -34.58 6.93 -27.95
C SER A 426 -34.27 5.48 -28.33
N VAL A 427 -33.09 4.99 -27.93
CA VAL A 427 -32.74 3.56 -28.05
C VAL A 427 -33.11 2.86 -26.74
N VAL A 428 -34.18 2.09 -26.82
CA VAL A 428 -34.58 1.07 -25.86
C VAL A 428 -33.58 -0.08 -25.92
N LEU A 429 -32.90 -0.36 -24.81
CA LEU A 429 -32.09 -1.56 -24.63
C LEU A 429 -33.00 -2.79 -24.54
N PRO A 430 -32.79 -3.85 -25.34
CA PRO A 430 -33.41 -5.14 -25.06
C PRO A 430 -32.69 -5.84 -23.91
N ALA A 431 -33.50 -6.43 -23.03
CA ALA A 431 -33.06 -7.37 -22.02
C ALA A 431 -32.63 -8.69 -22.68
N GLU A 432 -31.41 -9.11 -22.40
CA GLU A 432 -30.91 -10.48 -22.59
C GLU A 432 -30.56 -10.98 -21.18
N GLY A 433 -31.00 -12.13 -20.69
CA GLY A 433 -31.31 -13.38 -21.35
C GLY A 433 -30.52 -14.46 -20.61
N GLU A 434 -31.16 -15.13 -19.65
CA GLU A 434 -30.57 -16.20 -18.84
C GLU A 434 -30.04 -17.34 -19.73
N GLY A 435 -28.75 -17.64 -19.63
CA GLY A 435 -28.08 -18.76 -20.28
C GLY A 435 -27.22 -19.54 -19.28
N ALA A 436 -27.56 -20.82 -19.09
CA ALA A 436 -26.93 -21.79 -18.20
C ALA A 436 -25.48 -22.15 -18.62
N PRO A 437 -24.65 -22.71 -17.71
CA PRO A 437 -23.22 -22.93 -17.95
C PRO A 437 -22.97 -24.23 -18.75
N GLY A 438 -22.15 -24.12 -19.79
CA GLY A 438 -21.59 -25.24 -20.52
C GLY A 438 -20.19 -25.59 -20.02
N ASP A 439 -20.02 -26.83 -19.59
CA ASP A 439 -18.75 -27.50 -19.31
C ASP A 439 -17.88 -27.57 -20.58
N LEU A 440 -16.69 -26.97 -20.55
CA LEU A 440 -15.58 -27.33 -21.44
C LEU A 440 -14.24 -27.22 -20.69
N ALA A 441 -13.69 -28.38 -20.34
CA ALA A 441 -12.32 -28.53 -19.87
C ALA A 441 -11.34 -28.42 -21.06
N PRO A 442 -10.18 -27.75 -20.90
CA PRO A 442 -9.10 -27.88 -21.87
C PRO A 442 -8.14 -29.02 -21.49
N GLU A 443 -7.92 -29.91 -22.45
CA GLU A 443 -6.86 -30.93 -22.44
C GLU A 443 -5.47 -30.27 -22.35
N ARG A 444 -4.62 -30.80 -21.46
CA ARG A 444 -3.21 -30.42 -21.32
C ARG A 444 -2.34 -31.26 -22.26
N PRO A 445 -1.45 -30.68 -23.08
CA PRO A 445 -0.43 -31.47 -23.73
C PRO A 445 0.68 -31.84 -22.73
N ALA A 446 1.07 -33.12 -22.76
CA ALA A 446 2.19 -33.65 -21.99
C ALA A 446 3.51 -33.07 -22.51
N LEU A 447 4.22 -32.35 -21.63
CA LEU A 447 5.59 -31.91 -21.90
C LEU A 447 6.55 -33.08 -21.59
N VAL A 448 7.16 -33.62 -22.65
CA VAL A 448 8.25 -34.59 -22.56
C VAL A 448 9.55 -33.82 -22.30
N MET A 449 10.18 -34.04 -21.14
CA MET A 449 11.52 -33.56 -20.82
C MET A 449 12.57 -34.54 -21.38
N PRO A 450 13.62 -34.08 -22.08
CA PRO A 450 14.76 -34.93 -22.39
C PRO A 450 15.70 -35.02 -21.19
N THR A 451 16.03 -36.26 -20.81
CA THR A 451 17.12 -36.59 -19.90
C THR A 451 18.47 -36.39 -20.60
N ALA A 452 19.31 -35.51 -20.06
CA ALA A 452 20.73 -35.45 -20.42
C ALA A 452 21.56 -36.28 -19.41
N PRO A 453 22.59 -37.02 -19.87
CA PRO A 453 23.44 -37.79 -18.97
C PRO A 453 24.55 -36.92 -18.37
N PHE A 454 24.71 -37.02 -17.05
CA PHE A 454 25.94 -36.61 -16.37
C PHE A 454 27.04 -37.64 -16.64
N GLY A 455 28.22 -37.16 -17.03
CA GLY A 455 29.45 -37.93 -17.05
C GLY A 455 30.67 -37.01 -17.10
N GLY A 456 31.62 -37.22 -16.19
CA GLY A 456 32.96 -36.63 -16.19
C GLY A 456 33.24 -35.70 -15.04
#